data_AF-A0A1V9EHP6-F1
#
_entry.id   AF-A0A1V9EHP6-F1
#
_cell.length_a   1.000
_cell.length_b   1.000
_cell.length_c   1.000
_cell.angle_alpha   90.00
_cell.angle_beta   90.00
_cell.angle_gamma   90.00
#
_symmetry.space_group_name_H-M   'P 1'
#
loop_
_entity.id
_entity.type
_entity.pdbx_description
1 polymer ?
#
loop_
_entity_poly.entity_id
_entity_poly.type
_entity_poly.pdbx_seq_one_letter_code
_entity_poly.pdbx_strand_id
1 'polypeptide(L)'
;MERTANAVKTGLYVCLVALLIMAGCKSQDSQSGAAAGNMSDSARKAQDRLDSLRKTHYLNNDLSIIFLDATSWIMKTQMALTRAEMTGNKKEMVDSLVINSTQGDTLYLTLRRMYEAGAVFAESYSQKDQYRAMREPDSSRLWLQKHFKDNTPKQALKTLEGFQNDVTTINKIVRK
;
A
#
# COMPACT_ATOMS: atom_id res chain seq x y z
N MET A 1 8.00 31.06 -46.51
CA MET A 1 7.89 30.47 -45.15
C MET A 1 6.43 30.51 -44.69
N GLU A 2 5.51 29.85 -45.39
CA GLU A 2 4.07 29.84 -45.03
C GLU A 2 3.50 28.43 -44.86
N ARG A 3 4.18 27.40 -45.38
CA ARG A 3 3.69 26.01 -45.34
C ARG A 3 3.90 25.33 -43.98
N THR A 4 4.86 25.78 -43.18
CA THR A 4 5.15 25.22 -41.84
C THR A 4 4.22 25.75 -40.75
N ALA A 5 3.65 26.95 -40.91
CA ALA A 5 2.73 27.53 -39.93
C ALA A 5 1.36 26.82 -39.91
N ASN A 6 0.89 26.32 -41.06
CA ASN A 6 -0.40 25.64 -41.16
C ASN A 6 -0.38 24.23 -40.54
N ALA A 7 0.76 23.52 -40.56
CA ALA A 7 0.90 22.20 -39.96
C ALA A 7 0.90 22.22 -38.43
N VAL A 8 1.45 23.29 -37.82
CA VAL A 8 1.43 23.47 -36.36
C VAL A 8 0.03 23.85 -35.88
N LYS A 9 -0.73 24.62 -36.67
CA LYS A 9 -2.12 24.96 -36.36
C LYS A 9 -3.03 23.72 -36.36
N THR A 10 -2.95 22.84 -37.37
CA THR A 10 -3.78 21.63 -37.42
C THR A 10 -3.42 20.59 -36.35
N GLY A 11 -2.14 20.48 -35.97
CA GLY A 11 -1.72 19.59 -34.88
C GLY A 11 -2.22 20.01 -33.49
N LEU A 12 -2.32 21.32 -33.23
CA LEU A 12 -2.79 21.83 -31.94
C LEU A 12 -4.29 21.59 -31.72
N TYR A 13 -5.10 21.66 -32.78
CA TYR A 13 -6.55 21.43 -32.70
C TYR A 13 -6.92 19.97 -32.41
N VAL A 14 -6.15 19.01 -32.92
CA VAL A 14 -6.41 17.58 -32.66
C VAL A 14 -6.11 17.22 -31.19
N CYS A 15 -5.07 17.81 -30.58
CA CYS A 15 -4.79 17.63 -29.15
C CYS A 15 -5.82 18.30 -28.23
N LEU A 16 -6.40 19.45 -28.62
CA LEU A 16 -7.41 20.15 -27.83
C LEU A 16 -8.78 19.44 -27.83
N VAL A 17 -9.16 18.78 -28.93
CA VAL A 17 -10.40 17.99 -28.99
C VAL A 17 -10.29 16.71 -28.15
N ALA A 18 -9.11 16.07 -28.12
CA ALA A 18 -8.87 14.90 -27.25
C ALA A 18 -8.92 15.26 -25.74
N LEU A 19 -8.48 16.46 -25.37
CA LEU A 19 -8.57 16.95 -23.98
C LEU A 19 -10.01 17.30 -23.57
N LEU A 20 -10.86 17.76 -24.50
CA LEU A 20 -12.28 18.02 -24.22
C LEU A 20 -13.11 16.74 -24.03
N ILE A 21 -12.76 15.64 -24.71
CA ILE A 21 -13.45 14.35 -24.52
C ILE A 21 -13.10 13.74 -23.15
N MET A 22 -11.92 14.02 -22.58
CA MET A 22 -11.57 13.58 -21.22
C MET A 22 -12.14 14.47 -20.10
N ALA A 23 -12.57 15.70 -20.40
CA ALA A 23 -13.22 16.60 -19.45
C ALA A 23 -14.76 16.45 -19.41
N GLY A 24 -15.35 15.67 -20.33
CA GLY A 24 -16.80 15.50 -20.49
C GLY A 24 -17.48 14.49 -19.56
N CYS A 25 -16.77 13.86 -18.61
CA CYS A 25 -17.39 13.03 -17.58
C CYS A 25 -17.55 13.80 -16.25
N LYS A 26 -18.26 14.93 -16.28
CA LYS A 26 -18.78 15.57 -15.07
C LYS A 26 -20.10 16.31 -15.33
N SER A 27 -21.19 15.64 -14.99
CA SER A 27 -22.44 16.21 -14.43
C SER A 27 -22.99 15.13 -13.50
N GLN A 28 -22.70 15.16 -12.20
CA GLN A 28 -23.43 15.92 -11.19
C GLN A 28 -24.92 15.58 -11.19
N ASP A 29 -25.25 14.49 -10.50
CA ASP A 29 -26.45 14.49 -9.68
C ASP A 29 -26.07 14.07 -8.26
N SER A 30 -26.63 14.84 -7.33
CA SER A 30 -26.25 14.85 -5.93
C SER A 30 -27.04 13.77 -5.20
N GLN A 31 -26.34 12.77 -4.64
CA GLN A 31 -26.88 12.03 -3.50
C GLN A 31 -25.76 11.80 -2.49
N SER A 32 -25.83 12.57 -1.42
CA SER A 32 -25.04 12.40 -0.21
C SER A 32 -25.24 10.99 0.35
N GLY A 33 -24.14 10.31 0.67
CA GLY A 33 -24.14 9.23 1.66
C GLY A 33 -23.55 7.91 1.17
N ALA A 34 -22.33 7.64 1.67
CA ALA A 34 -21.77 6.32 1.92
C ALA A 34 -21.45 5.37 0.72
N ALA A 35 -20.44 4.54 1.00
CA ALA A 35 -20.09 3.27 0.35
C ALA A 35 -19.11 3.29 -0.82
N ALA A 36 -18.06 2.47 -0.61
CA ALA A 36 -17.00 2.10 -1.54
C ALA A 36 -17.53 1.79 -2.95
N GLY A 37 -16.83 2.30 -3.95
CA GLY A 37 -17.20 2.13 -5.36
C GLY A 37 -17.37 0.66 -5.75
N ASN A 38 -18.54 0.35 -6.29
CA ASN A 38 -18.84 -0.94 -6.91
C ASN A 38 -17.91 -1.13 -8.13
N MET A 39 -16.87 -1.97 -7.98
CA MET A 39 -16.16 -2.52 -9.13
C MET A 39 -17.16 -3.29 -10.00
N SER A 40 -17.12 -3.08 -11.32
CA SER A 40 -17.90 -3.87 -12.28
C SER A 40 -17.58 -5.37 -12.16
N ASP A 41 -18.55 -6.24 -12.42
CA ASP A 41 -18.37 -7.69 -12.29
C ASP A 41 -17.27 -8.28 -13.19
N SER A 42 -16.97 -7.61 -14.32
CA SER A 42 -15.85 -7.97 -15.18
C SER A 42 -14.50 -7.69 -14.52
N ALA A 43 -14.35 -6.56 -13.83
CA ALA A 43 -13.15 -6.23 -13.07
C ALA A 43 -12.95 -7.18 -11.88
N ARG A 44 -14.03 -7.58 -11.21
CA ARG A 44 -13.99 -8.60 -10.13
C ARG A 44 -13.47 -9.94 -10.65
N LYS A 45 -14.06 -10.47 -11.73
CA LYS A 45 -13.62 -11.75 -12.34
C LYS A 45 -12.17 -11.73 -12.81
N ALA A 46 -11.70 -10.62 -13.39
CA ALA A 46 -10.31 -10.47 -13.80
C ALA A 46 -9.36 -10.51 -12.59
N GLN A 47 -9.74 -9.85 -11.50
CA GLN A 47 -8.97 -9.82 -10.28
C GLN A 47 -8.90 -11.20 -9.60
N ASP A 48 -10.00 -11.95 -9.58
CA ASP A 48 -10.02 -13.30 -8.99
C ASP A 48 -9.12 -14.27 -9.77
N ARG A 49 -9.05 -14.14 -11.10
CA ARG A 49 -8.09 -14.89 -11.93
C ARG A 49 -6.64 -14.53 -11.59
N LEU A 50 -6.33 -13.24 -11.46
CA LEU A 50 -4.99 -12.79 -11.07
C LEU A 50 -4.62 -13.31 -9.67
N ASP A 51 -5.56 -13.27 -8.72
CA ASP A 51 -5.32 -13.73 -7.37
C ASP A 51 -5.16 -15.26 -7.33
N SER A 52 -5.90 -16.01 -8.16
CA SER A 52 -5.68 -17.46 -8.33
C SER A 52 -4.28 -17.77 -8.86
N LEU A 53 -3.79 -17.03 -9.85
CA LEU A 53 -2.42 -17.21 -10.37
C LEU A 53 -1.37 -16.87 -9.30
N ARG A 54 -1.61 -15.80 -8.52
CA ARG A 54 -0.75 -15.42 -7.39
C ARG A 54 -0.75 -16.48 -6.29
N LYS A 55 -1.89 -17.10 -5.96
CA LYS A 55 -1.97 -18.23 -5.02
C LYS A 55 -1.07 -19.37 -5.47
N THR A 56 -1.14 -19.77 -6.74
CA THR A 56 -0.26 -20.81 -7.29
C THR A 56 1.21 -20.41 -7.19
N HIS A 57 1.56 -19.16 -7.50
CA HIS A 57 2.91 -18.65 -7.34
C HIS A 57 3.41 -18.66 -5.89
N TYR A 58 2.54 -18.34 -4.92
CA TYR A 58 2.84 -18.40 -3.48
C TYR A 58 2.86 -19.82 -2.92
N LEU A 59 2.17 -20.79 -3.51
CA LEU A 59 2.34 -22.19 -3.13
C LEU A 59 3.67 -22.75 -3.64
N ASN A 60 4.16 -22.20 -4.77
CA ASN A 60 5.43 -22.59 -5.38
C ASN A 60 6.65 -21.84 -4.80
N ASN A 61 6.45 -20.70 -4.14
CA ASN A 61 7.49 -19.95 -3.44
C ASN A 61 7.24 -19.99 -1.93
N ASP A 62 8.29 -20.00 -1.11
CA ASP A 62 8.10 -20.22 0.32
C ASP A 62 7.43 -19.02 1.02
N LEU A 63 6.10 -19.09 1.17
CA LEU A 63 5.29 -18.16 1.97
C LEU A 63 5.85 -17.97 3.38
N SER A 64 6.52 -18.98 3.93
CA SER A 64 7.17 -18.90 5.24
C SER A 64 8.24 -17.82 5.28
N ILE A 65 8.96 -17.58 4.17
CA ILE A 65 9.97 -16.52 4.06
C ILE A 65 9.32 -15.15 4.19
N ILE A 66 8.16 -14.93 3.57
CA ILE A 66 7.46 -13.63 3.64
C ILE A 66 7.10 -13.29 5.09
N PHE A 67 6.56 -14.24 5.84
CA PHE A 67 6.20 -14.01 7.24
C PHE A 67 7.41 -13.93 8.16
N LEU A 68 8.45 -14.71 7.89
CA LEU A 68 9.71 -14.67 8.65
C LEU A 68 10.41 -13.31 8.47
N ASP A 69 10.48 -12.82 7.23
CA ASP A 69 11.06 -11.50 6.91
C ASP A 69 10.29 -10.38 7.60
N ALA A 70 8.95 -10.37 7.47
CA ALA A 70 8.11 -9.37 8.12
C ALA A 70 8.32 -9.39 9.65
N THR A 71 8.31 -10.57 10.27
CA THR A 71 8.56 -10.71 11.71
C THR A 71 9.96 -10.20 12.10
N SER A 72 10.99 -10.58 11.35
CA SER A 72 12.38 -10.18 11.61
C SER A 72 12.55 -8.66 11.57
N TRP A 73 11.98 -8.00 10.55
CA TRP A 73 12.10 -6.55 10.39
C TRP A 73 11.22 -5.75 11.36
N ILE A 74 10.06 -6.27 11.77
CA ILE A 74 9.30 -5.73 12.90
C ILE A 74 10.17 -5.77 14.16
N MET A 75 10.75 -6.93 14.50
CA MET A 75 11.57 -7.08 15.72
C MET A 75 12.81 -6.19 15.71
N LYS A 76 13.52 -6.09 14.58
CA LYS A 76 14.66 -5.17 14.43
C LYS A 76 14.26 -3.72 14.67
N THR A 77 13.07 -3.32 14.20
CA THR A 77 12.55 -1.97 14.39
C THR A 77 12.07 -1.73 15.81
N GLN A 78 11.44 -2.71 16.45
CA GLN A 78 11.12 -2.66 17.87
C GLN A 78 12.39 -2.48 18.71
N MET A 79 13.45 -3.24 18.45
CA MET A 79 14.72 -3.10 19.19
C MET A 79 15.33 -1.70 19.07
N ALA A 80 15.32 -1.10 17.87
CA ALA A 80 15.81 0.25 17.66
C ALA A 80 14.96 1.28 18.43
N LEU A 81 13.63 1.15 18.38
CA LEU A 81 12.70 2.06 19.02
C LEU A 81 12.66 1.91 20.55
N THR A 82 12.83 0.72 21.11
CA THR A 82 12.96 0.52 22.56
C THR A 82 14.19 1.23 23.10
N ARG A 83 15.32 1.18 22.40
CA ARG A 83 16.52 1.96 22.77
C ARG A 83 16.25 3.47 22.69
N ALA A 84 15.53 3.92 21.66
CA ALA A 84 15.14 5.32 21.51
C ALA A 84 14.16 5.80 22.59
N GLU A 85 13.23 4.93 23.02
CA GLU A 85 12.32 5.19 24.13
C GLU A 85 13.11 5.42 25.44
N MET A 86 14.06 4.53 25.75
CA MET A 86 14.89 4.63 26.95
C MET A 86 15.82 5.84 26.97
N THR A 87 16.19 6.38 25.80
CA THR A 87 17.19 7.48 25.68
C THR A 87 16.57 8.87 25.52
N GLY A 88 15.24 8.97 25.45
CA GLY A 88 14.56 10.27 25.46
C GLY A 88 13.19 10.31 24.81
N ASN A 89 12.76 9.23 24.14
CA ASN A 89 11.41 9.08 23.58
C ASN A 89 10.95 10.27 22.72
N LYS A 90 11.85 10.85 21.92
CA LYS A 90 11.59 12.06 21.12
C LYS A 90 11.10 11.69 19.71
N LYS A 91 10.20 12.49 19.13
CA LYS A 91 9.58 12.20 17.83
C LYS A 91 10.61 12.15 16.68
N GLU A 92 11.62 13.01 16.76
CA GLU A 92 12.70 13.12 15.78
C GLU A 92 13.53 11.82 15.68
N MET A 93 13.50 10.98 16.73
CA MET A 93 14.11 9.65 16.70
C MET A 93 13.33 8.70 15.78
N VAL A 94 12.01 8.80 15.71
CA VAL A 94 11.20 8.00 14.77
C VAL A 94 11.46 8.43 13.33
N ASP A 95 11.59 9.74 13.11
CA ASP A 95 11.91 10.28 11.79
C ASP A 95 13.24 9.74 11.24
N SER A 96 14.26 9.64 12.10
CA SER A 96 15.60 9.18 11.72
C SER A 96 15.76 7.66 11.70
N LEU A 97 15.13 6.94 12.65
CA LEU A 97 15.27 5.50 12.77
C LEU A 97 14.31 4.72 11.88
N VAL A 98 13.16 5.32 11.52
CA VAL A 98 12.09 4.65 10.77
C VAL A 98 11.81 5.38 9.47
N ILE A 99 11.36 6.64 9.48
CA ILE A 99 10.81 7.26 8.27
C ILE A 99 11.88 7.56 7.21
N ASN A 100 13.06 8.02 7.63
CA ASN A 100 14.17 8.37 6.74
C ASN A 100 15.34 7.40 6.88
N SER A 101 15.04 6.10 6.98
CA SER A 101 16.06 5.06 7.15
C SER A 101 15.85 3.89 6.20
N THR A 102 16.97 3.27 5.80
CA THR A 102 16.95 2.03 5.00
C THR A 102 16.26 0.89 5.76
N GLN A 103 16.32 0.92 7.10
CA GLN A 103 15.62 -0.04 7.94
C GLN A 103 14.10 0.11 7.80
N GLY A 104 13.58 1.34 7.80
CA GLY A 104 12.16 1.60 7.55
C GLY A 104 11.73 1.25 6.13
N ASP A 105 12.56 1.55 5.13
CA ASP A 105 12.29 1.13 3.74
C ASP A 105 12.14 -0.38 3.63
N THR A 106 13.01 -1.13 4.31
CA THR A 106 12.94 -2.60 4.31
C THR A 106 11.74 -3.14 5.10
N LEU A 107 11.41 -2.50 6.23
CA LEU A 107 10.18 -2.80 6.97
C LEU A 107 8.94 -2.62 6.08
N TYR A 108 8.87 -1.50 5.35
CA TYR A 108 7.78 -1.25 4.41
C TYR A 108 7.68 -2.36 3.35
N LEU A 109 8.79 -2.70 2.68
CA LEU A 109 8.78 -3.69 1.60
C LEU A 109 8.35 -5.08 2.07
N THR A 110 8.78 -5.49 3.27
CA THR A 110 8.43 -6.80 3.83
C THR A 110 6.97 -6.84 4.28
N LEU A 111 6.48 -5.80 4.97
CA LEU A 111 5.07 -5.68 5.33
C LEU A 111 4.16 -5.61 4.09
N ARG A 112 4.56 -4.88 3.06
CA ARG A 112 3.80 -4.81 1.79
C ARG A 112 3.62 -6.20 1.20
N ARG A 113 4.68 -7.00 1.08
CA ARG A 113 4.61 -8.38 0.57
C ARG A 113 3.71 -9.27 1.43
N MET A 114 3.76 -9.10 2.75
CA MET A 114 2.88 -9.82 3.67
C MET A 114 1.41 -9.42 3.44
N TYR A 115 1.08 -8.14 3.32
CA TYR A 115 -0.28 -7.69 3.02
C TYR A 115 -0.74 -8.07 1.61
N GLU A 116 0.17 -8.21 0.64
CA GLU A 116 -0.14 -8.77 -0.68
C GLU A 116 -0.56 -10.23 -0.58
N ALA A 117 0.18 -11.05 0.17
CA ALA A 117 -0.23 -12.42 0.46
C ALA A 117 -1.58 -12.43 1.19
N GLY A 118 -1.77 -11.59 2.21
CA GLY A 118 -3.05 -11.48 2.91
C GLY A 118 -4.23 -11.15 2.00
N ALA A 119 -4.07 -10.18 1.09
CA ALA A 119 -5.12 -9.82 0.14
C ALA A 119 -5.46 -10.95 -0.84
N VAL A 120 -4.47 -11.77 -1.20
CA VAL A 120 -4.67 -12.92 -2.10
C VAL A 120 -5.42 -14.05 -1.40
N PHE A 121 -5.11 -14.34 -0.13
CA PHE A 121 -5.72 -15.44 0.63
C PHE A 121 -6.92 -15.03 1.50
N ALA A 122 -7.31 -13.75 1.51
CA ALA A 122 -8.46 -13.26 2.26
C ALA A 122 -9.74 -14.07 2.00
N GLU A 123 -10.50 -14.32 3.07
CA GLU A 123 -11.74 -15.12 3.04
C GLU A 123 -12.95 -14.27 2.61
N SER A 124 -12.84 -12.94 2.68
CA SER A 124 -13.91 -12.00 2.32
C SER A 124 -13.40 -10.77 1.57
N TYR A 125 -14.28 -10.13 0.81
CA TYR A 125 -13.97 -8.90 0.08
C TYR A 125 -13.59 -7.74 1.01
N SER A 126 -14.25 -7.60 2.15
CA SER A 126 -13.92 -6.55 3.12
C SER A 126 -12.51 -6.73 3.68
N GLN A 127 -12.12 -7.97 4.01
CA GLN A 127 -10.78 -8.29 4.47
C GLN A 127 -9.73 -8.06 3.37
N LYS A 128 -10.05 -8.43 2.13
CA LYS A 128 -9.21 -8.17 0.95
C LYS A 128 -8.95 -6.67 0.77
N ASP A 129 -9.98 -5.84 0.88
CA ASP A 129 -9.87 -4.39 0.76
C ASP A 129 -9.08 -3.76 1.91
N GLN A 130 -9.24 -4.26 3.14
CA GLN A 130 -8.43 -3.84 4.27
C GLN A 130 -6.94 -4.10 4.03
N TYR A 131 -6.56 -5.32 3.64
CA TYR A 131 -5.16 -5.63 3.35
C TYR A 131 -4.61 -4.84 2.17
N ARG A 132 -5.44 -4.54 1.16
CA ARG A 132 -5.05 -3.65 0.06
C ARG A 132 -4.77 -2.23 0.55
N ALA A 133 -5.64 -1.67 1.38
CA ALA A 133 -5.47 -0.33 1.96
C ALA A 133 -4.21 -0.21 2.84
N MET A 134 -3.80 -1.33 3.46
CA MET A 134 -2.56 -1.39 4.25
C MET A 134 -1.29 -1.34 3.40
N ARG A 135 -1.34 -1.56 2.09
CA ARG A 135 -0.18 -1.42 1.18
C ARG A 135 0.00 0.00 0.66
N GLU A 136 -1.05 0.79 0.68
CA GLU A 136 -1.06 2.13 0.10
C GLU A 136 -0.56 3.18 1.11
N PRO A 137 0.25 4.16 0.66
CA PRO A 137 0.74 4.38 -0.71
C PRO A 137 1.97 3.53 -1.11
N ASP A 138 2.23 3.44 -2.41
CA ASP A 138 3.35 2.67 -3.00
C ASP A 138 4.76 3.24 -2.74
N SER A 139 4.86 4.45 -2.19
CA SER A 139 6.14 5.04 -1.76
C SER A 139 6.43 4.63 -0.32
N SER A 140 7.59 4.02 -0.07
CA SER A 140 8.04 3.63 1.27
C SER A 140 7.97 4.80 2.25
N ARG A 141 8.55 5.94 1.89
CA ARG A 141 8.54 7.14 2.73
C ARG A 141 7.13 7.63 3.05
N LEU A 142 6.25 7.74 2.05
CA LEU A 142 4.88 8.21 2.29
C LEU A 142 4.08 7.22 3.14
N TRP A 143 4.32 5.92 2.96
CA TRP A 143 3.72 4.88 3.76
C TRP A 143 4.19 4.92 5.21
N LEU A 144 5.49 5.08 5.43
CA LEU A 144 6.06 5.22 6.76
C LEU A 144 5.56 6.49 7.44
N GLN A 145 5.43 7.61 6.70
CA GLN A 145 4.80 8.82 7.21
C GLN A 145 3.33 8.59 7.60
N LYS A 146 2.55 7.87 6.79
CA LYS A 146 1.15 7.55 7.10
C LYS A 146 0.99 6.84 8.45
N HIS A 147 1.93 5.96 8.82
CA HIS A 147 1.81 5.13 10.04
C HIS A 147 2.64 5.62 11.23
N PHE A 148 3.70 6.40 11.00
CA PHE A 148 4.67 6.77 12.02
C PHE A 148 4.89 8.27 12.19
N LYS A 149 4.35 9.12 11.30
CA LYS A 149 4.55 10.57 11.42
C LYS A 149 4.01 11.06 12.77
N ASP A 150 4.76 11.97 13.39
CA ASP A 150 4.45 12.58 14.67
C ASP A 150 4.42 11.61 15.87
N ASN A 151 4.77 10.33 15.68
CA ASN A 151 4.88 9.37 16.76
C ASN A 151 6.17 9.59 17.56
N THR A 152 6.07 9.40 18.86
CA THR A 152 7.22 9.09 19.72
C THR A 152 7.62 7.61 19.57
N PRO A 153 8.85 7.20 19.94
CA PRO A 153 9.25 5.80 19.93
C PRO A 153 8.26 4.86 20.63
N LYS A 154 7.71 5.26 21.79
CA LYS A 154 6.67 4.51 22.50
C LYS A 154 5.39 4.31 21.67
N GLN A 155 4.95 5.33 20.95
CA GLN A 155 3.77 5.21 20.07
C GLN A 155 4.08 4.35 18.84
N ALA A 156 5.28 4.50 18.27
CA ALA A 156 5.72 3.69 17.14
C ALA A 156 5.84 2.20 17.50
N LEU A 157 6.26 1.86 18.73
CA LEU A 157 6.22 0.48 19.24
C LEU A 157 4.80 -0.10 19.21
N LYS A 158 3.80 0.66 19.67
CA LYS A 158 2.39 0.24 19.61
C LYS A 158 1.90 0.02 18.16
N THR A 159 2.35 0.85 17.22
CA THR A 159 2.06 0.63 15.79
C THR A 159 2.67 -0.70 15.31
N LEU A 160 3.91 -1.00 15.70
CA LEU A 160 4.58 -2.26 15.33
C LEU A 160 3.92 -3.49 15.94
N GLU A 161 3.37 -3.40 17.16
CA GLU A 161 2.55 -4.47 17.75
C GLU A 161 1.32 -4.77 16.89
N GLY A 162 0.68 -3.74 16.32
CA GLY A 162 -0.41 -3.89 15.36
C GLY A 162 0.02 -4.71 14.14
N PHE A 163 1.15 -4.35 13.53
CA PHE A 163 1.68 -5.11 12.38
C PHE A 163 2.05 -6.54 12.76
N GLN A 164 2.53 -6.80 13.98
CA GLN A 164 2.85 -8.15 14.44
C GLN A 164 1.60 -9.01 14.64
N ASN A 165 0.49 -8.41 15.09
CA ASN A 165 -0.81 -9.07 15.14
C ASN A 165 -1.34 -9.37 13.74
N ASP A 166 -1.11 -8.47 12.77
CA ASP A 166 -1.47 -8.71 11.37
C ASP A 166 -0.66 -9.86 10.78
N VAL A 167 0.66 -9.93 11.01
CA VAL A 167 1.50 -11.08 10.61
C VAL A 167 0.88 -12.39 11.11
N THR A 168 0.53 -12.44 12.40
CA THR A 168 -0.04 -13.63 13.03
C THR A 168 -1.38 -14.02 12.39
N THR A 169 -2.24 -13.03 12.15
CA THR A 169 -3.59 -13.23 11.60
C THR A 169 -3.52 -13.68 10.14
N ILE A 170 -2.72 -13.02 9.32
CA ILE A 170 -2.56 -13.34 7.91
C ILE A 170 -1.89 -14.71 7.74
N ASN A 171 -0.85 -15.02 8.52
CA ASN A 171 -0.20 -16.33 8.45
C ASN A 171 -1.16 -17.47 8.80
N LYS A 172 -2.09 -17.26 9.75
CA LYS A 172 -3.15 -18.24 10.05
C LYS A 172 -4.09 -18.45 8.86
N ILE A 173 -4.48 -17.38 8.17
CA ILE A 173 -5.35 -17.48 6.98
C ILE A 173 -4.65 -18.21 5.85
N VAL A 174 -3.38 -17.88 5.60
CA VAL A 174 -2.59 -18.46 4.51
C VAL A 174 -2.28 -19.95 4.71
N ARG A 175 -2.19 -20.41 5.96
CA ARG A 175 -1.88 -21.82 6.30
C ARG A 175 -3.11 -22.74 6.43
N LYS A 176 -4.32 -22.21 6.26
CA LYS A 176 -5.54 -23.03 6.18
C LYS A 176 -5.65 -23.70 4.81
#